data_AF-A0AAV2ZV57-F1
#
_entry.id   AF-A0AAV2ZV57-F1
#
_cell.length_a   1.000
_cell.length_b   1.000
_cell.length_c   1.000
_cell.angle_alpha   90.00
_cell.angle_beta   90.00
_cell.angle_gamma   90.00
#
_symmetry.space_group_name_H-M   'P 1'
#
loop_
_entity.id
_entity.type
_entity.pdbx_description
1 polymer ?
#
loop_
_entity_poly.entity_id
_entity_poly.type
_entity_poly.pdbx_seq_one_letter_code
_entity_poly.pdbx_strand_id
1 'polypeptide(L)'
;MMSSVLSSQSQDTESMENKENGSVDSKNSVENGRPPDPSHWAVDDVVGYFMANGFEEQASAFKDQEIDGKSLLLMTRNDVLTGLSLKLGPALKIYEYHVKPLQMQHMKNSPP
;
A
#
# COMPACT_ATOMS: atom_id res chain seq x y z
N MET A 1 -8.73 -40.45 40.30
CA MET A 1 -7.49 -40.99 39.70
C MET A 1 -7.24 -40.17 38.44
N MET A 2 -6.30 -39.24 38.51
CA MET A 2 -5.97 -38.31 37.43
C MET A 2 -5.02 -38.99 36.45
N SER A 3 -5.47 -39.21 35.22
CA SER A 3 -4.70 -39.92 34.19
C SER A 3 -3.86 -38.94 33.38
N SER A 4 -2.54 -39.18 33.42
CA SER A 4 -1.53 -39.03 32.37
C SER A 4 -1.33 -37.68 31.69
N VAL A 5 -0.30 -36.97 32.16
CA VAL A 5 0.45 -35.97 31.37
C VAL A 5 1.39 -36.69 30.40
N LEU A 6 1.36 -36.26 29.13
CA LEU A 6 2.22 -36.73 28.04
C LEU A 6 3.57 -36.01 28.12
N SER A 7 4.66 -36.78 28.10
CA SER A 7 6.03 -36.27 27.98
C SER A 7 6.54 -36.53 26.57
N SER A 8 7.08 -35.50 25.91
CA SER A 8 8.38 -35.56 25.22
C SER A 8 8.75 -34.18 24.66
N GLN A 9 9.97 -33.77 24.98
CA GLN A 9 10.63 -32.53 24.63
C GLN A 9 11.79 -32.91 23.69
N SER A 10 12.01 -32.16 22.60
CA SER A 10 13.28 -32.14 21.85
C SER A 10 13.31 -30.90 20.95
N GLN A 11 13.93 -29.83 21.45
CA GLN A 11 14.54 -28.76 20.67
C GLN A 11 16.04 -29.01 20.67
N ASP A 12 16.71 -28.74 19.54
CA ASP A 12 18.03 -28.11 19.41
C ASP A 12 18.73 -28.56 18.12
N THR A 13 18.88 -27.64 17.17
CA THR A 13 20.13 -27.43 16.41
C THR A 13 20.17 -25.98 15.90
N GLU A 14 20.93 -25.13 16.58
CA GLU A 14 21.76 -24.05 16.00
C GLU A 14 22.63 -24.63 14.85
N SER A 15 23.12 -23.94 13.84
CA SER A 15 23.35 -22.52 13.54
C SER A 15 23.81 -22.44 12.06
N MET A 16 23.66 -21.30 11.39
CA MET A 16 24.77 -20.57 10.74
C MET A 16 24.26 -19.33 10.00
N GLU A 17 24.87 -18.22 10.41
CA GLU A 17 24.83 -16.86 9.91
C GLU A 17 25.26 -16.76 8.44
N ASN A 18 24.60 -15.88 7.67
CA ASN A 18 25.35 -14.94 6.83
C ASN A 18 24.54 -13.67 6.52
N LYS A 19 25.12 -12.57 7.02
CA LYS A 19 24.96 -11.16 6.63
C LYS A 19 25.05 -11.01 5.11
N GLU A 20 24.32 -10.11 4.46
CA GLU A 20 24.56 -8.67 4.23
C GLU A 20 23.64 -8.36 3.00
N ASN A 21 23.13 -7.18 2.66
CA ASN A 21 23.30 -5.81 3.08
C ASN A 21 22.13 -5.01 2.45
N GLY A 22 21.67 -4.00 3.19
CA GLY A 22 21.04 -2.77 2.74
C GLY A 22 20.26 -2.74 1.43
N SER A 23 18.94 -2.68 1.54
CA SER A 23 18.14 -1.85 0.63
C SER A 23 17.36 -0.84 1.46
N VAL A 24 17.99 0.32 1.58
CA VAL A 24 17.40 1.65 1.82
C VAL A 24 16.17 1.69 2.74
N ASP A 25 16.46 1.88 4.02
CA ASP A 25 15.57 2.54 4.97
C ASP A 25 15.29 3.96 4.43
N SER A 26 14.25 4.08 3.59
CA SER A 26 13.70 5.37 3.17
C SER A 26 13.01 6.00 4.36
N LYS A 27 13.85 6.67 5.14
CA LYS A 27 13.53 7.44 6.34
C LYS A 27 12.30 8.33 6.12
N ASN A 28 11.24 7.98 6.84
CA ASN A 28 10.15 8.80 7.39
C ASN A 28 10.07 10.27 6.93
N SER A 29 8.91 10.62 6.38
CA SER A 29 8.24 11.87 6.75
C SER A 29 6.82 11.54 7.20
N VAL A 30 6.67 11.18 8.49
CA VAL A 30 5.39 11.32 9.19
C VAL A 30 5.15 12.82 9.38
N GLU A 31 4.78 13.49 8.30
CA GLU A 31 4.28 14.85 8.33
C GLU A 31 2.78 14.79 8.65
N ASN A 32 2.42 15.03 9.92
CA ASN A 32 1.08 15.44 10.34
C ASN A 32 -0.11 14.51 9.96
N GLY A 33 0.10 13.19 9.85
CA GLY A 33 -0.95 12.24 9.48
C GLY A 33 -1.36 12.32 8.01
N ARG A 34 -0.58 13.00 7.17
CA ARG A 34 -0.76 13.09 5.73
C ARG A 34 0.09 12.02 5.04
N PRO A 35 -0.41 11.33 4.00
CA PRO A 35 0.41 10.41 3.23
C PRO A 35 1.58 11.16 2.55
N PRO A 36 2.72 10.48 2.33
CA PRO A 36 3.83 11.04 1.55
C PRO A 36 3.37 11.35 0.11
N ASP A 37 4.12 12.22 -0.57
CA ASP A 37 3.84 12.55 -1.97
C ASP A 37 3.94 11.28 -2.86
N PRO A 38 2.90 10.96 -3.66
CA PRO A 38 2.86 9.73 -4.45
C PRO A 38 3.69 9.77 -5.73
N SER A 39 4.33 10.88 -6.10
CA SER A 39 5.09 11.02 -7.36
C SER A 39 6.22 10.00 -7.56
N HIS A 40 6.67 9.35 -6.48
CA HIS A 40 7.69 8.30 -6.49
C HIS A 40 7.18 6.92 -6.09
N TRP A 41 5.87 6.76 -5.87
CA TRP A 41 5.29 5.46 -5.52
C TRP A 41 5.40 4.47 -6.67
N ALA A 42 5.91 3.28 -6.39
CA ALA A 42 5.78 2.12 -7.26
C ALA A 42 4.35 1.56 -7.18
N VAL A 43 4.04 0.60 -8.04
CA VAL A 43 2.74 -0.10 -8.04
C VAL A 43 2.44 -0.71 -6.66
N ASP A 44 3.41 -1.35 -6.03
CA ASP A 44 3.22 -1.97 -4.71
C ASP A 44 2.96 -0.92 -3.60
N ASP A 45 3.50 0.30 -3.72
CA ASP A 45 3.20 1.39 -2.77
C ASP A 45 1.75 1.88 -2.92
N VAL A 46 1.26 2.02 -4.17
CA VAL A 46 -0.14 2.37 -4.46
C VAL A 46 -1.08 1.31 -3.90
N VAL A 47 -0.78 0.02 -4.14
CA VAL A 47 -1.53 -1.11 -3.61
C VAL A 47 -1.54 -1.08 -2.08
N GLY A 48 -0.35 -0.97 -1.47
CA GLY A 48 -0.19 -0.90 -0.02
C GLY A 48 -0.96 0.26 0.62
N TYR A 49 -0.96 1.43 -0.03
CA TYR A 49 -1.74 2.58 0.41
C TYR A 49 -3.24 2.27 0.44
N PHE A 50 -3.81 1.75 -0.64
CA PHE A 50 -5.25 1.46 -0.69
C PHE A 50 -5.65 0.32 0.26
N MET A 51 -4.81 -0.70 0.41
CA MET A 51 -5.02 -1.74 1.43
C MET A 51 -5.05 -1.15 2.83
N ALA A 52 -4.07 -0.33 3.20
CA ALA A 52 -4.00 0.31 4.53
C ALA A 52 -5.16 1.28 4.81
N ASN A 53 -5.88 1.71 3.77
CA ASN A 53 -7.04 2.60 3.87
C ASN A 53 -8.39 1.86 3.72
N GLY A 54 -8.41 0.52 3.83
CA GLY A 54 -9.64 -0.28 3.86
C GLY A 54 -10.25 -0.58 2.48
N PHE A 55 -9.42 -0.57 1.43
CA PHE A 55 -9.81 -0.93 0.06
C PHE A 55 -9.06 -2.18 -0.43
N GLU A 56 -8.87 -3.17 0.44
CA GLU A 56 -8.10 -4.39 0.14
C GLU A 56 -8.64 -5.15 -1.07
N GLU A 57 -9.96 -5.22 -1.22
CA GLU A 57 -10.60 -5.86 -2.38
C GLU A 57 -10.30 -5.10 -3.68
N GLN A 58 -10.23 -3.76 -3.63
CA GLN A 58 -10.04 -2.92 -4.82
C GLN A 58 -8.57 -2.69 -5.16
N ALA A 59 -7.66 -2.85 -4.20
CA ALA A 59 -6.22 -2.67 -4.39
C ALA A 59 -5.66 -3.58 -5.50
N SER A 60 -6.23 -4.78 -5.68
CA SER A 60 -5.88 -5.69 -6.77
C SER A 60 -6.03 -5.06 -8.16
N ALA A 61 -7.07 -4.26 -8.39
CA ALA A 61 -7.28 -3.61 -9.68
C ALA A 61 -6.18 -2.60 -10.03
N PHE A 62 -5.62 -1.91 -9.03
CA PHE A 62 -4.47 -1.02 -9.24
C PHE A 62 -3.22 -1.81 -9.61
N LYS A 63 -3.04 -2.99 -9.02
CA LYS A 63 -1.94 -3.90 -9.35
C LYS A 63 -2.08 -4.45 -10.77
N ASP A 64 -3.26 -4.95 -11.13
CA ASP A 64 -3.54 -5.57 -12.43
C ASP A 64 -3.42 -4.58 -13.59
N GLN A 65 -3.72 -3.30 -13.34
CA GLN A 65 -3.57 -2.21 -14.31
C GLN A 65 -2.21 -1.53 -14.23
N GLU A 66 -1.28 -2.05 -13.42
CA GLU A 66 0.08 -1.51 -13.23
C GLU A 66 0.11 -0.02 -12.89
N ILE A 67 -0.84 0.43 -12.05
CA ILE A 67 -0.96 1.83 -11.66
C ILE A 67 0.13 2.18 -10.66
N ASP A 68 1.16 2.88 -11.14
CA ASP A 68 2.18 3.54 -10.32
C ASP A 68 1.70 4.91 -9.82
N GLY A 69 2.51 5.57 -8.99
CA GLY A 69 2.17 6.86 -8.41
C GLY A 69 1.99 7.99 -9.41
N LYS A 70 2.76 7.99 -10.51
CA LYS A 70 2.62 8.99 -11.58
C LYS A 70 1.30 8.80 -12.32
N SER A 71 0.96 7.55 -12.65
CA SER A 71 -0.29 7.20 -13.29
C SER A 71 -1.47 7.58 -12.40
N LEU A 72 -1.40 7.26 -11.10
CA LEU A 72 -2.40 7.65 -10.10
C LEU A 72 -2.64 9.17 -10.07
N LEU A 73 -1.56 9.96 -10.11
CA LEU A 73 -1.64 11.43 -10.15
C LEU A 73 -2.26 11.98 -11.43
N LEU A 74 -2.26 11.22 -12.52
CA LEU A 74 -2.86 11.60 -13.80
C LEU A 74 -4.26 11.03 -14.02
N MET A 75 -4.71 10.09 -13.18
CA MET A 75 -6.03 9.48 -13.31
C MET A 75 -7.14 10.52 -13.26
N THR A 76 -8.03 10.45 -14.24
CA THR A 76 -9.27 11.21 -14.24
C THR A 76 -10.34 10.49 -13.42
N ARG A 77 -11.44 11.20 -13.17
CA ARG A 77 -12.64 10.59 -12.56
C ARG A 77 -13.12 9.36 -13.33
N ASN A 78 -13.12 9.42 -14.65
CA ASN A 78 -13.64 8.32 -15.47
C ASN A 78 -12.74 7.09 -15.42
N ASP A 79 -11.43 7.28 -15.34
CA ASP A 79 -10.48 6.16 -15.22
C ASP A 79 -10.75 5.36 -13.94
N VAL A 80 -11.02 6.04 -12.82
CA VAL A 80 -11.35 5.37 -11.56
C VAL A 80 -12.75 4.74 -11.59
N LEU A 81 -13.75 5.46 -12.09
CA LEU A 81 -15.15 5.01 -12.04
C LEU A 81 -15.47 3.89 -13.04
N THR A 82 -14.72 3.80 -14.13
CA THR A 82 -15.02 2.87 -15.24
C THR A 82 -13.81 2.07 -15.72
N GLY A 83 -12.60 2.67 -15.73
CA GLY A 83 -11.39 1.99 -16.21
C GLY A 83 -10.91 0.87 -15.31
N LEU A 84 -11.02 1.03 -13.98
CA LEU A 84 -10.58 0.01 -13.01
C LEU A 84 -11.58 -1.14 -12.77
N SER A 85 -12.72 -1.16 -13.46
CA SER A 85 -13.76 -2.19 -13.31
C SER A 85 -14.24 -2.42 -11.86
N LEU A 86 -14.24 -1.37 -11.04
CA LEU A 86 -14.66 -1.40 -9.64
C LEU A 86 -16.18 -1.25 -9.50
N LYS A 87 -16.74 -1.73 -8.39
CA LYS A 87 -18.12 -1.38 -7.99
C LYS A 87 -18.23 0.13 -7.80
N LEU A 88 -19.33 0.73 -8.27
CA LEU A 88 -19.52 2.18 -8.28
C LEU A 88 -19.34 2.86 -6.91
N GLY A 89 -19.87 2.25 -5.84
CA GLY A 89 -19.77 2.79 -4.49
C GLY A 89 -18.32 2.97 -4.01
N PRO A 90 -17.52 1.88 -3.94
CA PRO A 90 -16.09 1.96 -3.68
C PRO A 90 -15.32 2.88 -4.63
N ALA A 91 -15.61 2.83 -5.93
CA ALA A 91 -14.93 3.67 -6.93
C ALA A 91 -15.11 5.18 -6.65
N LEU A 92 -16.33 5.60 -6.29
CA LEU A 92 -16.62 6.98 -5.90
C LEU A 92 -15.83 7.39 -4.65
N LYS A 93 -15.75 6.51 -3.65
CA LYS A 93 -14.99 6.79 -2.43
C LYS A 93 -13.50 6.93 -2.71
N ILE A 94 -12.93 6.02 -3.49
CA ILE A 94 -11.52 6.04 -3.91
C ILE A 94 -11.20 7.36 -4.62
N TYR A 95 -12.03 7.77 -5.58
CA TYR A 95 -11.77 9.00 -6.31
C TYR A 95 -11.86 10.24 -5.42
N GLU A 96 -12.98 10.43 -4.70
CA GLU A 96 -13.22 11.68 -3.95
C GLU A 96 -12.37 11.82 -2.69
N TYR A 97 -12.02 10.72 -2.02
CA TYR A 97 -11.32 10.77 -0.72
C TYR A 97 -9.84 10.39 -0.79
N HIS A 98 -9.37 9.79 -1.88
CA HIS A 98 -7.97 9.38 -2.00
C HIS A 98 -7.29 9.99 -3.23
N VAL A 99 -7.72 9.63 -4.44
CA VAL A 99 -7.05 10.06 -5.67
C VAL A 99 -7.02 11.58 -5.80
N LYS A 100 -8.19 12.23 -5.70
CA LYS A 100 -8.30 13.69 -5.83
C LYS A 100 -7.55 14.44 -4.72
N PRO A 101 -7.63 14.06 -3.43
CA PRO A 101 -6.79 14.65 -2.39
C PRO A 101 -5.28 14.48 -2.61
N LEU A 102 -4.83 13.31 -3.07
CA LEU A 102 -3.42 13.05 -3.40
C LEU A 102 -2.94 13.95 -4.55
N GLN A 103 -3.77 14.15 -5.58
CA GLN A 103 -3.48 15.08 -6.68
C GLN A 103 -3.38 16.53 -6.21
N MET A 104 -4.35 16.98 -5.40
CA MET A 104 -4.33 18.32 -4.82
C MET A 104 -3.13 18.55 -3.90
N GLN A 105 -2.65 17.51 -3.23
CA GLN A 105 -1.45 17.55 -2.42
C GLN A 105 -0.21 17.77 -3.26
N HIS A 106 -0.03 16.97 -4.31
CA HIS A 106 1.14 17.03 -5.16
C HIS A 106 1.32 18.42 -5.81
N MET A 107 0.22 19.02 -6.26
CA MET A 107 0.22 20.36 -6.86
C MET A 107 0.61 21.47 -5.87
N LYS A 108 0.40 21.29 -4.56
CA LYS A 108 0.83 22.27 -3.54
C LYS A 108 2.30 22.14 -3.21
N ASN A 109 2.87 20.94 -3.36
CA ASN A 109 4.25 20.64 -3.01
C ASN A 109 5.21 20.82 -4.20
N SER A 110 4.69 20.91 -5.42
CA SER A 110 5.47 21.18 -6.62
C SER A 110 5.39 22.68 -6.97
N PRO A 111 6.49 23.46 -6.84
CA PRO A 111 6.51 24.84 -7.29
C PRO A 111 6.36 24.92 -8.83
N PRO A 112 5.84 26.05 -9.36
CA PRO A 112 5.63 26.25 -10.79
C PRO A 112 6.92 26.23 -11.62
#